data_AF-A0A967YDJ3-F1
#
_entry.id   AF-A0A967YDJ3-F1
#
_cell.length_a   1.000
_cell.length_b   1.000
_cell.length_c   1.000
_cell.angle_alpha   90.00
_cell.angle_beta   90.00
_cell.angle_gamma   90.00
#
_symmetry.space_group_name_H-M   'P 1'
#
loop_
_entity.id
_entity.type
_entity.pdbx_description
1 polymer ?
#
loop_
_entity_poly.entity_id
_entity_poly.type
_entity_poly.pdbx_seq_one_letter_code
_entity_poly.pdbx_strand_id
1 'polypeptide(L)'
;MAKLFALTIWLLGAVLLFGFFGGCMNSESNLDHEPLIRVGDRILTVLDFNKAFEIAKTAYPHNFKDDPEDFRNARLRLLNQLVVEMIILERAEELGLSISSEEINKAVSEIKSDYPEDTFEKALLEYAVSYESWEARLKNRL
;
A
#
# COMPACT_ATOMS: atom_id res chain seq x y z
N MET A 1 -54.17 -0.81 -43.09
CA MET A 1 -52.75 -1.18 -43.33
C MET A 1 -51.77 -0.10 -42.86
N ALA A 2 -51.96 1.19 -43.17
CA ALA A 2 -51.04 2.27 -42.76
C ALA A 2 -50.84 2.42 -41.22
N LYS A 3 -51.88 2.17 -40.41
CA LYS A 3 -51.82 2.27 -38.95
C LYS A 3 -50.98 1.16 -38.27
N LEU A 4 -50.93 -0.05 -38.87
CA LEU A 4 -50.07 -1.12 -38.36
C LEU A 4 -48.59 -0.84 -38.65
N PHE A 5 -48.28 -0.29 -39.83
CA PHE A 5 -46.92 0.08 -40.22
C PHE A 5 -46.34 1.21 -39.35
N ALA A 6 -47.17 2.20 -39.00
CA ALA A 6 -46.76 3.29 -38.09
C ALA A 6 -46.47 2.78 -36.67
N LEU A 7 -47.27 1.82 -36.17
CA LEU A 7 -47.09 1.22 -34.85
C LEU A 7 -45.81 0.38 -34.77
N THR A 8 -45.50 -0.38 -35.83
CA THR A 8 -44.27 -1.18 -35.90
C THR A 8 -43.01 -0.32 -36.01
N ILE A 9 -43.08 0.82 -36.70
CA ILE A 9 -41.97 1.78 -36.79
C ILE A 9 -41.72 2.47 -35.44
N TRP A 10 -42.78 2.77 -34.68
CA TRP A 10 -42.67 3.37 -33.34
C TRP A 10 -42.09 2.39 -32.30
N LEU A 11 -42.49 1.11 -32.37
CA LEU A 11 -41.93 0.03 -31.55
C LEU A 11 -40.45 -0.25 -31.85
N LEU A 12 -40.05 -0.26 -33.13
CA LEU A 12 -38.65 -0.41 -33.52
C LEU A 12 -37.79 0.79 -33.09
N GLY A 13 -38.32 2.00 -33.17
CA GLY A 13 -37.64 3.21 -32.69
C GLY A 13 -37.42 3.23 -31.17
N ALA A 14 -38.39 2.73 -30.39
CA ALA A 14 -38.26 2.64 -28.93
C ALA A 14 -37.24 1.57 -28.48
N VAL A 15 -37.13 0.45 -29.20
CA VAL A 15 -36.15 -0.60 -28.93
C VAL A 15 -34.72 -0.16 -29.25
N LEU A 16 -34.53 0.62 -30.32
CA LEU A 16 -33.23 1.22 -30.68
C LEU A 16 -32.77 2.29 -29.67
N LEU A 17 -33.70 2.99 -29.00
CA LEU A 17 -33.38 3.99 -27.97
C LEU A 17 -32.97 3.37 -26.62
N PHE A 18 -33.40 2.15 -26.32
CA PHE A 18 -33.04 1.43 -25.09
C PHE A 18 -31.73 0.63 -25.19
N GLY A 19 -31.21 0.39 -26.41
CA GLY A 19 -29.98 -0.38 -26.64
C GLY A 19 -28.66 0.35 -26.34
N PHE A 20 -28.69 1.66 -26.09
CA PHE A 20 -27.49 2.48 -25.90
C PHE A 20 -27.00 2.58 -24.44
N PHE A 21 -27.69 1.99 -23.46
CA PHE A 21 -27.27 2.01 -22.05
C PHE A 21 -26.54 0.74 -21.60
N GLY A 22 -25.98 -0.03 -22.53
CA GLY A 22 -25.01 -1.09 -22.22
C GLY A 22 -23.62 -0.51 -22.00
N GLY A 23 -23.45 0.34 -20.97
CA GLY A 23 -22.13 0.78 -20.55
C GLY A 23 -21.34 -0.40 -19.98
N CYS A 24 -20.19 -0.72 -20.55
CA CYS A 24 -19.21 -1.57 -19.88
C CYS A 24 -18.72 -0.82 -18.64
N MET A 25 -19.25 -1.18 -17.49
CA MET A 25 -18.65 -0.81 -16.21
C MET A 25 -17.33 -1.58 -16.13
N ASN A 26 -16.24 -0.95 -16.59
CA ASN A 26 -14.91 -1.41 -16.24
C ASN A 26 -14.85 -1.34 -14.71
N SER A 27 -14.96 -2.49 -14.06
CA SER A 27 -14.53 -2.60 -12.68
C SER A 27 -13.06 -2.23 -12.69
N GLU A 28 -12.73 -1.04 -12.19
CA GLU A 28 -11.36 -0.73 -11.78
C GLU A 28 -10.93 -1.89 -10.88
N SER A 29 -10.11 -2.79 -11.42
CA SER A 29 -9.44 -3.80 -10.62
C SER A 29 -8.66 -2.98 -9.60
N ASN A 30 -9.03 -3.08 -8.34
CA ASN A 30 -8.41 -2.32 -7.28
C ASN A 30 -6.96 -2.83 -7.11
N LEU A 31 -6.05 -2.24 -7.91
CA LEU A 31 -4.64 -2.61 -8.01
C LEU A 31 -3.93 -2.47 -6.66
N ASP A 32 -4.45 -1.64 -5.76
CA ASP A 32 -3.87 -1.41 -4.43
C ASP A 32 -3.79 -2.70 -3.60
N HIS A 33 -4.76 -3.61 -3.79
CA HIS A 33 -4.79 -4.90 -3.10
C HIS A 33 -4.15 -6.05 -3.89
N GLU A 34 -3.58 -5.74 -5.06
CA GLU A 34 -2.85 -6.74 -5.85
C GLU A 34 -1.59 -7.19 -5.09
N PRO A 35 -1.37 -8.51 -4.91
CA PRO A 35 -0.14 -9.03 -4.33
C PRO A 35 1.07 -8.65 -5.18
N LEU A 36 2.06 -7.97 -4.60
CA LEU A 36 3.33 -7.63 -5.26
C LEU A 36 4.44 -8.59 -4.87
N ILE A 37 4.52 -8.94 -3.58
CA ILE A 37 5.51 -9.88 -3.02
C ILE A 37 4.76 -10.92 -2.20
N ARG A 38 5.16 -12.18 -2.33
CA ARG A 38 4.69 -13.27 -1.48
C ARG A 38 5.87 -14.10 -0.99
N VAL A 39 5.92 -14.32 0.32
CA VAL A 39 6.88 -15.21 0.97
C VAL A 39 6.10 -16.02 1.98
N GLY A 40 5.98 -17.34 1.76
CA GLY A 40 5.10 -18.19 2.57
C GLY A 40 3.66 -17.66 2.59
N ASP A 41 3.15 -17.41 3.79
CA ASP A 41 1.81 -16.86 4.01
C ASP A 41 1.79 -15.32 4.07
N ARG A 42 2.94 -14.66 4.16
CA ARG A 42 3.05 -13.21 4.08
C ARG A 42 2.87 -12.70 2.65
N ILE A 43 1.97 -11.74 2.52
CA ILE A 43 1.67 -11.02 1.27
C ILE A 43 1.90 -9.53 1.52
N LEU A 44 2.63 -8.89 0.61
CA LEU A 44 2.80 -7.45 0.56
C LEU A 44 2.20 -6.95 -0.76
N THR A 45 1.25 -6.02 -0.70
CA THR A 45 0.53 -5.54 -1.87
C THR A 45 1.22 -4.36 -2.56
N VAL A 46 0.74 -3.98 -3.75
CA VAL A 46 1.18 -2.76 -4.44
C VAL A 46 1.00 -1.52 -3.55
N LEU A 47 -0.11 -1.41 -2.82
CA LEU A 47 -0.35 -0.30 -1.89
C LEU A 47 0.68 -0.28 -0.75
N ASP A 48 0.97 -1.43 -0.15
CA ASP A 48 1.94 -1.52 0.93
C ASP A 48 3.34 -1.09 0.47
N PHE A 49 3.75 -1.55 -0.72
CA PHE A 49 5.01 -1.13 -1.32
C PHE A 49 5.05 0.37 -1.57
N ASN A 50 4.00 0.95 -2.14
CA ASN A 50 3.95 2.38 -2.44
C ASN A 50 4.00 3.22 -1.15
N LYS A 51 3.28 2.82 -0.10
CA LYS A 51 3.37 3.45 1.22
C LYS A 51 4.78 3.38 1.80
N ALA A 52 5.41 2.20 1.75
CA ALA A 52 6.78 2.03 2.22
C ALA A 52 7.77 2.87 1.41
N PHE A 53 7.55 3.03 0.10
CA PHE A 53 8.39 3.83 -0.77
C PHE A 53 8.24 5.33 -0.53
N GLU A 54 7.03 5.82 -0.27
CA GLU A 54 6.82 7.23 0.12
C GLU A 54 7.55 7.58 1.42
N ILE A 55 7.56 6.67 2.41
CA ILE A 55 8.37 6.85 3.62
C ILE A 55 9.86 6.80 3.29
N ALA A 56 10.32 5.85 2.46
CA ALA A 56 11.74 5.75 2.10
C ALA A 56 12.27 7.01 1.40
N LYS A 57 11.42 7.70 0.62
CA LYS A 57 11.77 8.96 -0.05
C LYS A 57 12.08 10.09 0.93
N THR A 58 11.49 10.12 2.13
CA THR A 58 11.78 11.20 3.10
C THR A 58 13.22 11.17 3.60
N ALA A 59 13.86 9.99 3.57
CA ALA A 59 15.27 9.83 3.92
C ALA A 59 16.24 10.28 2.80
N TYR A 60 15.74 10.55 1.59
CA TYR A 60 16.56 10.97 0.46
C TYR A 60 16.11 12.34 -0.08
N PRO A 61 16.92 13.40 0.08
CA PRO A 61 16.57 14.73 -0.40
C PRO A 61 16.60 14.88 -1.93
N HIS A 62 16.97 13.82 -2.67
CA HIS A 62 17.10 13.89 -4.12
C HIS A 62 15.73 13.77 -4.80
N ASN A 63 15.43 14.73 -5.67
CA ASN A 63 14.17 14.76 -6.41
C ASN A 63 14.22 13.72 -7.54
N PHE A 64 13.57 12.58 -7.33
CA PHE A 64 13.49 11.48 -8.30
C PHE A 64 12.83 11.84 -9.65
N LYS A 65 12.33 13.07 -9.80
CA LYS A 65 11.78 13.57 -11.08
C LYS A 65 12.86 13.85 -12.12
N ASP A 66 14.10 14.07 -11.67
CA ASP A 66 15.18 14.53 -12.53
C ASP A 66 15.97 13.35 -13.15
N ASP A 67 15.85 12.15 -12.58
CA ASP A 67 16.51 10.92 -13.06
C ASP A 67 15.59 9.67 -12.91
N PRO A 68 14.95 9.21 -14.01
CA PRO A 68 14.10 8.02 -14.00
C PRO A 68 14.83 6.71 -13.66
N GLU A 69 16.13 6.61 -13.95
CA GLU A 69 16.92 5.41 -13.64
C GLU A 69 17.15 5.30 -12.14
N ASP A 70 17.48 6.42 -11.49
CA ASP A 70 17.64 6.47 -10.03
C ASP A 70 16.34 6.17 -9.30
N PHE A 71 15.20 6.66 -9.80
CA PHE A 71 13.89 6.30 -9.26
C PHE A 71 13.64 4.80 -9.35
N ARG A 72 13.89 4.19 -10.52
CA ARG A 72 13.72 2.74 -10.71
C ARG A 72 14.66 1.96 -9.78
N ASN A 73 15.91 2.37 -9.68
CA ASN A 73 16.91 1.72 -8.83
C ASN A 73 16.53 1.84 -7.34
N ALA A 74 16.00 2.98 -6.90
CA ALA A 74 15.49 3.15 -5.54
C ALA A 74 14.31 2.20 -5.24
N ARG A 75 13.37 2.07 -6.18
CA ARG A 75 12.26 1.11 -6.04
C ARG A 75 12.75 -0.33 -5.96
N LEU A 76 13.70 -0.72 -6.81
CA LEU A 76 14.29 -2.06 -6.80
C LEU A 76 15.04 -2.35 -5.50
N ARG A 77 15.80 -1.37 -4.98
CA ARG A 77 16.48 -1.50 -3.67
C ARG A 77 15.48 -1.74 -2.55
N LEU A 78 14.42 -0.94 -2.47
CA LEU A 78 13.38 -1.12 -1.46
C LEU A 78 12.67 -2.48 -1.62
N LEU A 79 12.35 -2.87 -2.86
CA LEU A 79 11.71 -4.16 -3.14
C LEU A 79 12.56 -5.31 -2.58
N ASN A 80 13.86 -5.33 -2.89
CA ASN A 80 14.77 -6.36 -2.38
C ASN A 80 14.87 -6.34 -0.84
N GLN A 81 14.92 -5.16 -0.23
CA GLN A 81 14.93 -5.04 1.23
C GLN A 81 13.66 -5.65 1.86
N LEU A 82 12.49 -5.34 1.30
CA LEU A 82 11.22 -5.87 1.79
C LEU A 82 11.11 -7.39 1.59
N VAL A 83 11.61 -7.93 0.48
CA VAL A 83 11.69 -9.39 0.27
C VAL A 83 12.51 -10.05 1.37
N VAL A 84 13.70 -9.51 1.66
CA VAL A 84 14.58 -10.07 2.71
C VAL A 84 13.92 -9.96 4.09
N GLU A 85 13.31 -8.82 4.41
CA GLU A 85 12.55 -8.63 5.66
C GLU A 85 11.44 -9.68 5.78
N MET A 86 10.64 -9.89 4.74
CA MET A 86 9.57 -10.90 4.74
C MET A 86 10.10 -12.32 4.95
N ILE A 87 11.23 -12.70 4.33
CA ILE A 87 11.87 -14.00 4.55
C ILE A 87 12.29 -14.18 6.00
N ILE A 88 12.89 -13.15 6.60
CA ILE A 88 13.32 -13.20 8.01
C ILE A 88 12.10 -13.34 8.93
N LEU A 89 11.03 -12.58 8.68
CA LEU A 89 9.82 -12.61 9.50
C LEU A 89 9.07 -13.94 9.40
N GLU A 90 8.94 -14.52 8.20
CA GLU A 90 8.41 -15.89 8.03
C GLU A 90 9.26 -16.89 8.82
N ARG A 91 10.58 -16.79 8.72
CA ARG A 91 11.46 -17.72 9.45
C ARG A 91 11.37 -17.56 10.96
N ALA A 92 11.21 -16.33 11.44
CA ALA A 92 11.00 -16.05 12.87
C ALA A 92 9.69 -16.70 13.35
N GLU A 93 8.61 -16.60 12.59
CA GLU A 93 7.33 -17.23 12.89
C GLU A 93 7.42 -18.77 12.91
N GLU A 94 8.07 -19.37 11.91
CA GLU A 94 8.31 -20.83 11.88
C GLU A 94 9.07 -21.33 13.11
N LEU A 95 9.97 -20.51 13.65
CA LEU A 95 10.76 -20.81 14.84
C LEU A 95 10.03 -20.47 16.15
N GLY A 96 8.81 -19.92 16.08
CA GLY A 96 8.06 -19.47 17.25
C GLY A 96 8.70 -18.28 17.96
N LEU A 97 9.50 -17.46 17.25
CA LEU A 97 10.07 -16.24 17.79
C LEU A 97 9.03 -15.13 17.78
N SER A 98 8.83 -14.47 18.92
CA SER A 98 7.90 -13.37 19.06
C SER A 98 8.41 -12.36 20.07
N ILE A 99 8.20 -11.08 19.80
CA ILE A 99 8.47 -9.99 20.74
C ILE A 99 7.29 -9.81 21.68
N SER A 100 7.55 -9.91 22.98
CA SER A 100 6.58 -9.67 24.05
C SER A 100 6.21 -8.19 24.17
N SER A 101 5.08 -7.91 24.83
CA SER A 101 4.66 -6.54 25.11
C SER A 101 5.66 -5.80 26.01
N GLU A 102 6.32 -6.51 26.93
CA GLU A 102 7.33 -5.97 27.82
C GLU A 102 8.59 -5.54 27.06
N GLU A 103 9.06 -6.38 26.12
CA GLU A 103 10.24 -6.09 25.29
C GLU A 103 10.02 -4.89 24.38
N ILE A 104 8.86 -4.83 23.69
CA ILE A 104 8.57 -3.69 22.82
C ILE A 104 8.41 -2.40 23.63
N ASN A 105 7.69 -2.42 24.76
CA ASN A 105 7.53 -1.24 25.61
C ASN A 105 8.88 -0.74 26.16
N LYS A 106 9.77 -1.67 26.52
CA LYS A 106 11.13 -1.33 26.93
C LYS A 106 11.90 -0.64 25.80
N ALA A 107 11.91 -1.22 24.61
CA ALA A 107 12.59 -0.64 23.45
C ALA A 107 12.03 0.75 23.08
N VAL A 108 10.70 0.91 23.14
CA VAL A 108 10.05 2.22 22.96
C VAL A 108 10.51 3.21 24.02
N SER A 109 10.53 2.83 25.30
CA SER A 109 10.97 3.71 26.38
C SER A 109 12.44 4.11 26.24
N GLU A 110 13.30 3.19 25.81
CA GLU A 110 14.72 3.47 25.55
C GLU A 110 14.86 4.50 24.43
N ILE A 111 14.18 4.29 23.29
CA ILE A 111 14.21 5.26 22.18
C ILE A 111 13.64 6.62 22.62
N LYS A 112 12.52 6.65 23.34
CA LYS A 112 11.93 7.91 23.83
C LYS A 112 12.83 8.64 24.81
N SER A 113 13.69 7.93 25.56
CA SER A 113 14.61 8.56 26.51
C SER A 113 15.72 9.40 25.84
N ASP A 114 15.98 9.15 24.55
CA ASP A 114 16.90 9.95 23.75
C ASP A 114 16.28 11.27 23.26
N TYR A 115 14.97 11.45 23.46
CA TYR A 115 14.22 12.62 23.03
C TYR A 115 13.89 13.52 24.22
N PRO A 116 14.08 14.85 24.10
CA PRO A 116 13.48 15.79 25.04
C PRO A 116 11.95 15.63 25.10
N GLU A 117 11.34 16.06 26.20
CA GLU A 117 9.88 15.98 26.39
C GLU A 117 9.10 16.54 25.18
N ASP A 118 8.05 15.83 24.77
CA ASP A 118 7.16 16.15 23.64
C ASP A 118 7.84 16.30 22.28
N THR A 119 9.11 15.90 22.11
CA THR A 119 9.78 15.98 20.79
C THR A 119 9.64 14.72 19.95
N PHE A 120 9.49 13.57 20.58
CA PHE A 120 9.30 12.29 19.88
C PHE A 120 8.00 12.29 19.07
N GLU A 121 6.87 12.66 19.69
CA GLU A 121 5.57 12.73 19.03
C GLU A 121 5.56 13.80 17.93
N LYS A 122 6.25 14.94 18.14
CA LYS A 122 6.41 15.97 17.11
C LYS A 122 7.20 15.45 15.91
N ALA A 123 8.25 14.67 16.12
CA ALA A 123 9.02 14.07 15.04
C ALA A 123 8.15 13.12 14.20
N LEU A 124 7.33 12.27 14.85
CA LEU A 124 6.39 11.40 14.12
C LEU A 124 5.40 12.21 13.27
N LEU A 125 4.88 13.32 13.80
CA LEU A 125 3.98 14.23 13.08
C LEU A 125 4.65 14.91 11.89
N GLU A 126 5.90 15.35 12.03
CA GLU A 126 6.68 15.99 10.96
C GLU A 126 6.80 15.08 9.72
N TYR A 127 6.96 13.77 9.96
CA TYR A 127 7.05 12.77 8.89
C TYR A 127 5.71 12.13 8.52
N ALA A 128 4.59 12.60 9.09
CA ALA A 128 3.25 12.04 8.90
C ALA A 128 3.17 10.53 9.19
N VAL A 129 3.92 10.06 10.20
CA VAL A 129 3.95 8.66 10.64
C VAL A 129 3.08 8.51 11.89
N SER A 130 2.18 7.53 11.91
CA SER A 130 1.42 7.20 13.13
C SER A 130 2.29 6.42 14.11
N TYR A 131 2.05 6.63 15.41
CA TYR A 131 2.76 5.87 16.46
C TYR A 131 2.61 4.36 16.29
N GLU A 132 1.40 3.87 16.01
CA GLU A 132 1.12 2.45 15.77
C GLU A 132 1.95 1.88 14.60
N SER A 133 2.01 2.59 13.47
CA SER A 133 2.80 2.15 12.32
C SER A 133 4.31 2.15 12.62
N TRP A 134 4.77 3.10 13.44
CA TRP A 134 6.17 3.17 13.85
C TRP A 134 6.52 2.03 14.82
N GLU A 135 5.66 1.76 15.81
CA GLU A 135 5.87 0.68 16.79
C GLU A 135 5.82 -0.70 16.11
N ALA A 136 4.89 -0.92 15.18
CA ALA A 136 4.83 -2.15 14.40
C ALA A 136 6.13 -2.38 13.60
N ARG A 137 6.70 -1.30 13.03
CA ARG A 137 7.98 -1.39 12.32
C ARG A 137 9.16 -1.55 13.27
N LEU A 138 9.12 -0.99 14.48
CA LEU A 138 10.11 -1.27 15.51
C LEU A 138 10.07 -2.75 15.90
N LYS A 139 8.88 -3.32 16.08
CA LYS A 139 8.69 -4.74 16.40
C LYS A 139 9.29 -5.65 15.33
N ASN A 140 9.14 -5.34 14.04
CA ASN A 140 9.76 -6.12 12.96
C ASN A 140 11.29 -6.04 12.93
N ARG A 141 11.90 -5.02 13.54
CA ARG A 141 13.35 -4.81 13.58
C ARG A 141 14.04 -5.47 14.77
N LEU A 142 13.26 -5.90 15.76
CA LEU A 142 13.70 -6.62 16.96
C LEU A 142 13.64 -8.13 16.71
#